data_AF-A0A318SLY0-F1
#
_entry.id   AF-A0A318SLY0-F1
#
_cell.length_a   1.000
_cell.length_b   1.000
_cell.length_c   1.000
_cell.angle_alpha   90.00
_cell.angle_beta   90.00
_cell.angle_gamma   90.00
#
_symmetry.space_group_name_H-M   'P 1'
#
loop_
_entity.id
_entity.type
_entity.pdbx_description
1 polymer ?
#
loop_
_entity_poly.entity_id
_entity_poly.type
_entity_poly.pdbx_seq_one_letter_code
_entity_poly.pdbx_strand_id
1 'polypeptide(L)'
;MALTPAQVEMGRHYAALFERCEASDMRGSSMEMTGGRSAGARGGDVNEARLEERRRLVALQRRIGDGVAMPIRRVRPSKRGADARPRRAISDRQLVDGVFVEGLTISGLLKKHNWGLGGATVQAATAALAAALDRLSGPAPRPRMEAAFYGTRASWPVEEEA
;
A
#
# COMPACT_ATOMS: atom_id res chain seq x y z
N MET A 1 9.99 -16.46 11.82
CA MET A 1 8.86 -15.96 12.62
C MET A 1 7.59 -16.17 11.83
N ALA A 2 6.48 -16.49 12.50
CA ALA A 2 5.17 -16.58 11.87
C ALA A 2 4.46 -15.21 11.93
N LEU A 3 3.50 -14.99 11.03
CA LEU A 3 2.62 -13.80 11.09
C LEU A 3 1.63 -13.93 12.24
N THR A 4 1.29 -12.81 12.87
CA THR A 4 0.25 -12.80 13.92
C THR A 4 -1.14 -12.90 13.29
N PRO A 5 -2.15 -13.41 14.02
CA PRO A 5 -3.53 -13.45 13.53
C PRO A 5 -4.06 -12.08 13.10
N ALA A 6 -3.71 -11.02 13.85
CA ALA A 6 -4.11 -9.65 13.51
C ALA A 6 -3.48 -9.16 12.19
N GLN A 7 -2.21 -9.48 11.94
CA GLN A 7 -1.53 -9.16 10.68
C GLN A 7 -2.19 -9.88 9.50
N VAL A 8 -2.54 -11.16 9.67
CA VAL A 8 -3.22 -11.95 8.63
C VAL A 8 -4.59 -11.35 8.32
N GLU A 9 -5.36 -10.99 9.35
CA GLU A 9 -6.67 -10.38 9.18
C GLU A 9 -6.60 -9.03 8.46
N MET A 10 -5.61 -8.19 8.80
CA MET A 10 -5.37 -6.94 8.09
C MET A 10 -5.02 -7.17 6.61
N GLY A 11 -4.20 -8.17 6.31
CA GLY A 11 -3.89 -8.55 4.93
C GLY A 11 -5.11 -9.02 4.15
N ARG A 12 -6.01 -9.79 4.78
CA ARG A 12 -7.30 -10.20 4.17
C ARG A 12 -8.23 -9.02 3.95
N HIS A 13 -8.31 -8.10 4.91
CA HIS A 13 -9.09 -6.89 4.77
C HIS A 13 -8.62 -6.03 3.58
N TYR A 14 -7.29 -5.89 3.43
CA TYR A 14 -6.68 -5.23 2.28
C TYR A 14 -7.04 -5.91 0.95
N ALA A 15 -6.91 -7.24 0.87
CA ALA A 15 -7.27 -7.99 -0.34
C ALA A 15 -8.74 -7.81 -0.71
N ALA A 16 -9.65 -7.92 0.26
CA ALA A 16 -11.08 -7.73 0.02
C ALA A 16 -11.41 -6.32 -0.49
N LEU A 17 -10.71 -5.28 0.00
CA LEU A 17 -10.84 -3.91 -0.52
C LEU A 17 -10.32 -3.78 -1.95
N PHE A 18 -9.18 -4.42 -2.25
CA PHE A 18 -8.59 -4.42 -3.58
C PHE A 18 -9.52 -5.08 -4.60
N GLU A 19 -10.03 -6.27 -4.29
CA GLU A 19 -10.97 -7.01 -5.13
C GLU A 19 -12.26 -6.22 -5.41
N ARG A 20 -12.82 -5.54 -4.40
CA ARG A 20 -14.01 -4.69 -4.58
C ARG A 20 -13.75 -3.48 -5.48
N CYS A 21 -12.57 -2.86 -5.37
CA CYS A 21 -12.17 -1.77 -6.26
C CYS A 21 -12.05 -2.26 -7.71
N GLU A 22 -11.31 -3.35 -7.95
CA GLU A 22 -11.15 -3.93 -9.29
C GLU A 22 -12.50 -4.33 -9.91
N ALA A 23 -13.37 -4.98 -9.14
CA ALA A 23 -14.72 -5.36 -9.60
C ALA A 23 -15.64 -4.16 -9.88
N SER A 24 -15.36 -3.00 -9.27
CA SER A 24 -16.09 -1.75 -9.52
C SER A 24 -15.56 -1.03 -10.76
N ASP A 25 -14.24 -1.03 -10.98
CA ASP A 25 -13.60 -0.43 -12.14
C ASP A 25 -14.02 -1.16 -13.44
N MET A 26 -14.13 -2.49 -13.42
CA MET A 26 -14.66 -3.27 -14.54
C MET A 26 -16.14 -2.95 -14.87
N ARG A 27 -16.95 -2.60 -13.86
CA ARG A 27 -18.36 -2.21 -14.05
C ARG A 27 -18.52 -0.78 -14.59
N GLY A 28 -17.65 0.14 -14.19
CA GLY A 28 -17.61 1.50 -14.72
C GLY A 28 -17.31 1.50 -16.24
N SER A 29 -16.32 0.73 -16.67
CA SER A 29 -15.94 0.61 -18.08
C SER A 29 -17.06 0.04 -18.97
N SER A 30 -17.95 -0.79 -18.41
CA SER A 30 -19.11 -1.36 -19.12
C SER A 30 -20.30 -0.40 -19.24
N MET A 31 -20.45 0.56 -18.31
CA MET A 31 -21.58 1.51 -18.31
C MET A 31 -21.30 2.81 -19.10
N GLU A 32 -20.04 3.14 -19.38
CA GLU A 32 -19.65 4.33 -20.18
C GLU A 32 -20.06 4.23 -21.67
N MET A 33 -20.56 3.07 -22.13
CA MET A 33 -21.04 2.85 -23.51
C MET A 33 -22.53 3.17 -23.68
N THR A 34 -23.29 3.34 -22.59
CA THR A 34 -24.73 3.68 -22.66
C THR A 34 -24.92 5.16 -22.39
N GLY A 35 -24.59 5.99 -23.38
CA GLY A 35 -25.00 7.38 -23.43
C GLY A 35 -26.52 7.48 -23.33
N GLY A 36 -27.03 7.81 -22.14
CA GLY A 36 -28.47 7.88 -21.89
C GLY A 36 -28.74 8.77 -20.69
N ARG A 37 -28.95 10.06 -20.97
CA ARG A 37 -29.53 11.02 -20.04
C ARG A 37 -30.80 10.39 -19.44
N SER A 38 -30.83 10.17 -18.13
CA SER A 38 -32.10 10.01 -17.42
C SER A 38 -31.98 10.63 -16.03
N ALA A 39 -32.85 11.61 -15.82
CA ALA A 39 -32.96 12.39 -14.59
C ALA A 39 -33.49 11.51 -13.45
N GLY A 40 -32.89 11.63 -12.26
CA GLY A 40 -33.42 11.01 -11.04
C GLY A 40 -32.36 10.53 -10.05
N ALA A 41 -31.68 11.46 -9.40
CA ALA A 41 -31.22 11.41 -7.99
C ALA A 41 -30.63 10.11 -7.37
N ARG A 42 -30.06 9.16 -8.13
CA ARG A 42 -29.40 7.95 -7.54
C ARG A 42 -28.02 7.60 -8.11
N GLY A 43 -27.57 8.29 -9.15
CA GLY A 43 -26.26 8.04 -9.78
C GLY A 43 -25.07 8.70 -9.07
N GLY A 44 -25.30 9.72 -8.25
CA GLY A 44 -24.24 10.44 -7.52
C GLY A 44 -23.65 9.61 -6.37
N ASP A 45 -24.51 9.03 -5.54
CA ASP A 45 -24.11 8.35 -4.30
C ASP A 45 -23.26 7.10 -4.55
N VAL A 46 -23.57 6.34 -5.60
CA VAL A 46 -22.82 5.13 -5.96
C VAL A 46 -21.41 5.48 -6.46
N ASN A 47 -21.27 6.57 -7.22
CA ASN A 47 -19.97 7.01 -7.71
C ASN A 47 -19.11 7.61 -6.59
N GLU A 48 -19.69 8.39 -5.68
CA GLU A 48 -18.95 8.91 -4.52
C GLU A 48 -18.49 7.78 -3.59
N ALA A 49 -19.34 6.80 -3.31
CA ALA A 49 -18.97 5.63 -2.49
C ALA A 49 -17.79 4.84 -3.10
N ARG A 50 -17.76 4.66 -4.42
CA ARG A 50 -16.63 4.01 -5.14
C ARG A 50 -15.36 4.84 -5.05
N LEU A 51 -15.47 6.16 -5.23
CA LEU A 51 -14.33 7.06 -5.13
C LEU A 51 -13.75 7.05 -3.72
N GLU A 52 -14.61 7.02 -2.70
CA GLU A 52 -14.19 6.87 -1.32
C GLU A 52 -13.47 5.54 -1.08
N GLU A 53 -13.99 4.43 -1.59
CA GLU A 53 -13.34 3.12 -1.45
C GLU A 53 -11.97 3.08 -2.15
N ARG A 54 -11.86 3.66 -3.36
CA ARG A 54 -10.58 3.84 -4.07
C ARG A 54 -9.60 4.70 -3.26
N ARG A 55 -10.07 5.80 -2.66
CA ARG A 55 -9.24 6.66 -1.79
C ARG A 55 -8.73 5.89 -0.57
N ARG A 56 -9.58 5.06 0.05
CA ARG A 56 -9.19 4.17 1.16
C ARG A 56 -8.11 3.19 0.72
N LEU A 57 -8.27 2.52 -0.42
CA LEU A 57 -7.25 1.61 -0.95
C LEU A 57 -5.91 2.32 -1.21
N VAL A 58 -5.93 3.49 -1.85
CA VAL A 58 -4.73 4.28 -2.10
C VAL A 58 -4.07 4.72 -0.79
N ALA A 59 -4.86 5.10 0.22
CA ALA A 59 -4.34 5.45 1.53
C ALA A 59 -3.63 4.24 2.20
N LEU A 60 -4.21 3.05 2.13
CA LEU A 60 -3.55 1.82 2.63
C LEU A 60 -2.26 1.52 1.86
N GLN A 61 -2.27 1.63 0.53
CA GLN A 61 -1.07 1.43 -0.29
C GLN A 61 0.04 2.42 0.04
N ARG A 62 -0.31 3.69 0.30
CA ARG A 62 0.64 4.71 0.77
C ARG A 62 1.22 4.38 2.15
N ARG A 63 0.44 3.76 3.04
CA ARG A 63 0.90 3.35 4.37
C ARG A 63 1.89 2.19 4.33
N ILE A 64 1.75 1.27 3.37
CA ILE A 64 2.75 0.23 3.13
C ILE A 64 4.11 0.88 2.81
N GLY A 65 4.07 1.94 1.99
CA GLY A 65 5.21 2.75 1.58
C GLY A 65 5.97 2.17 0.38
N ASP A 66 6.93 2.93 -0.12
CA ASP A 66 7.80 2.56 -1.26
C ASP A 66 9.07 1.80 -0.81
N GLY A 67 9.02 1.20 0.37
CA GLY A 67 10.12 0.42 0.92
C GLY A 67 10.43 -0.82 0.08
N VAL A 68 11.68 -1.26 0.15
CA VAL A 68 12.15 -2.46 -0.55
C VAL A 68 12.37 -3.58 0.46
N ALA A 69 11.41 -4.49 0.57
CA ALA A 69 11.50 -5.68 1.41
C ALA A 69 12.75 -6.52 1.13
N MET A 70 13.03 -6.74 -0.15
CA MET A 70 14.17 -7.56 -0.60
C MET A 70 15.07 -6.74 -1.51
N PRO A 71 16.01 -5.96 -0.95
CA PRO A 71 16.95 -5.20 -1.75
C PRO A 71 17.99 -6.13 -2.37
N ILE A 72 18.30 -5.91 -3.65
CA ILE A 72 19.40 -6.62 -4.31
C ILE A 72 20.72 -6.10 -3.72
N ARG A 73 21.40 -6.91 -2.92
CA ARG A 73 22.81 -6.64 -2.57
C ARG A 73 23.65 -6.73 -3.84
N ARG A 74 24.59 -5.79 -4.03
CA ARG A 74 25.46 -5.75 -5.20
C ARG A 74 26.33 -7.01 -5.26
N VAL A 75 26.01 -7.94 -6.16
CA VAL A 75 26.81 -9.14 -6.43
C VAL A 75 27.67 -8.86 -7.66
N ARG A 76 29.00 -9.01 -7.50
CA ARG A 76 29.96 -8.91 -8.63
C ARG A 76 29.56 -9.92 -9.73
N PRO A 77 29.54 -9.53 -11.01
CA PRO A 77 29.13 -10.42 -12.11
C PRO A 77 29.81 -11.79 -12.10
N SER A 78 31.08 -11.85 -11.73
CA SER A 78 31.87 -13.10 -11.62
C SER A 78 31.37 -14.08 -10.56
N LYS A 79 30.71 -13.62 -9.49
CA LYS A 79 30.11 -14.50 -8.46
C LYS A 79 28.65 -14.86 -8.76
N ARG A 80 28.06 -14.29 -9.81
CA ARG A 80 26.66 -14.54 -10.19
C ARG A 80 26.48 -15.87 -10.93
N GLY A 81 27.54 -16.37 -11.58
CA GLY A 81 27.44 -17.44 -12.57
C GLY A 81 26.94 -16.89 -13.91
N ALA A 82 27.50 -17.36 -15.02
CA ALA A 82 27.17 -16.86 -16.37
C ALA A 82 25.69 -17.07 -16.74
N ASP A 83 25.05 -18.10 -16.17
CA ASP A 83 23.69 -18.54 -16.53
C ASP A 83 22.60 -18.15 -15.52
N ALA A 84 22.95 -17.44 -14.44
CA ALA A 84 21.98 -17.11 -13.41
C ALA A 84 21.15 -15.88 -13.79
N ARG A 85 19.83 -16.08 -13.97
CA ARG A 85 18.87 -14.98 -14.14
C ARG A 85 19.03 -13.94 -13.02
N PRO A 86 18.99 -12.63 -13.33
CA PRO A 86 19.15 -11.60 -12.32
C PRO A 86 18.01 -11.67 -11.29
N ARG A 87 18.38 -11.64 -10.01
CA ARG A 87 17.44 -11.41 -8.90
C ARG A 87 16.78 -10.06 -9.10
N ARG A 88 15.47 -9.99 -8.86
CA ARG A 88 14.70 -8.73 -8.93
C ARG A 88 14.42 -8.25 -7.51
N ALA A 89 14.54 -6.94 -7.28
CA ALA A 89 14.13 -6.37 -6.00
C ALA A 89 12.63 -6.60 -5.79
N ILE A 90 12.23 -6.80 -4.53
CA ILE A 90 10.81 -6.94 -4.16
C ILE A 90 10.48 -5.74 -3.28
N SER A 91 9.53 -4.92 -3.73
CA SER A 91 8.97 -3.84 -2.92
C SER A 91 8.02 -4.39 -1.86
N ASP A 92 7.81 -3.63 -0.78
CA ASP A 92 6.88 -4.00 0.28
C ASP A 92 5.46 -4.19 -0.25
N ARG A 93 5.05 -3.36 -1.22
CA ARG A 93 3.76 -3.47 -1.90
C ARG A 93 3.65 -4.76 -2.72
N GLN A 94 4.66 -5.10 -3.52
CA GLN A 94 4.67 -6.36 -4.28
C GLN A 94 4.65 -7.59 -3.37
N LEU A 95 5.24 -7.48 -2.18
CA LEU A 95 5.23 -8.54 -1.18
C LEU A 95 3.82 -8.74 -0.61
N VAL A 96 3.12 -7.65 -0.26
CA VAL A 96 1.73 -7.72 0.24
C VAL A 96 0.76 -8.16 -0.86
N ASP A 97 0.81 -7.53 -2.03
CA ASP A 97 -0.06 -7.84 -3.17
C ASP A 97 0.15 -9.29 -3.63
N GLY A 98 1.40 -9.74 -3.75
CA GLY A 98 1.71 -11.11 -4.14
C GLY A 98 1.17 -12.16 -3.18
N VAL A 99 1.18 -11.90 -1.87
CA VAL A 99 0.72 -12.87 -0.87
C VAL A 99 -0.80 -12.84 -0.71
N PHE A 100 -1.40 -11.66 -0.60
CA PHE A 100 -2.82 -11.52 -0.23
C PHE A 100 -3.75 -11.31 -1.42
N VAL A 101 -3.30 -10.68 -2.50
CA VAL A 101 -4.12 -10.47 -3.71
C VAL A 101 -3.89 -11.59 -4.72
N GLU A 102 -2.64 -11.96 -4.97
CA GLU A 102 -2.33 -13.06 -5.91
C GLU A 102 -2.39 -14.45 -5.25
N GLY A 103 -2.50 -14.54 -3.91
CA GLY A 103 -2.56 -15.81 -3.18
C GLY A 103 -1.27 -16.63 -3.20
N LEU A 104 -0.12 -16.01 -3.48
CA LEU A 104 1.16 -16.71 -3.53
C LEU A 104 1.71 -17.00 -2.12
N THR A 105 2.33 -18.16 -1.97
CA THR A 105 3.18 -18.42 -0.80
C THR A 105 4.46 -17.57 -0.87
N ILE A 106 5.07 -17.26 0.27
CA ILE A 106 6.35 -16.52 0.32
C ILE A 106 7.42 -17.20 -0.56
N SER A 107 7.48 -18.53 -0.53
CA SER A 107 8.38 -19.31 -1.39
C SER A 107 8.04 -19.18 -2.87
N GLY A 108 6.75 -19.16 -3.24
CA GLY A 108 6.29 -18.93 -4.61
C GLY A 108 6.67 -17.54 -5.12
N LEU A 109 6.48 -16.52 -4.29
CA LEU A 109 6.86 -15.14 -4.61
C LEU A 109 8.37 -15.01 -4.78
N LEU A 110 9.17 -15.58 -3.87
CA LEU A 110 10.63 -15.57 -4.00
C LEU A 110 11.09 -16.23 -5.30
N LYS A 111 10.50 -17.38 -5.68
CA LYS A 111 10.76 -18.01 -6.98
C LYS A 111 10.39 -17.10 -8.16
N LYS A 112 9.21 -16.47 -8.14
CA LYS A 112 8.74 -15.52 -9.17
C LYS A 112 9.75 -14.39 -9.42
N HIS A 113 10.43 -13.95 -8.35
CA HIS A 113 11.44 -12.89 -8.40
C HIS A 113 12.91 -13.39 -8.52
N ASN A 114 13.11 -14.68 -8.83
CA ASN A 114 14.42 -15.35 -8.95
C ASN A 114 15.27 -15.35 -7.68
N TRP A 115 14.65 -15.31 -6.49
CA TRP A 115 15.33 -15.47 -5.22
C TRP A 115 15.47 -16.95 -4.84
N GLY A 116 16.59 -17.28 -4.21
CA GLY A 116 16.82 -18.61 -3.66
C GLY A 116 15.96 -18.86 -2.42
N LEU A 117 15.47 -20.09 -2.27
CA LEU A 117 14.60 -20.54 -1.17
C LEU A 117 15.34 -20.85 0.14
N GLY A 118 16.45 -20.17 0.42
CA GLY A 118 17.18 -20.37 1.67
C GLY A 118 16.32 -19.99 2.87
N GLY A 119 16.41 -20.75 3.97
CA GLY A 119 15.64 -20.48 5.19
C GLY A 119 15.80 -19.05 5.71
N ALA A 120 17.02 -18.49 5.63
CA ALA A 120 17.28 -17.09 5.96
C ALA A 120 16.58 -16.09 5.03
N THR A 121 16.51 -16.40 3.72
CA THR A 121 15.78 -15.55 2.75
C THR A 121 14.28 -15.56 3.03
N VAL A 122 13.72 -16.74 3.30
CA VAL A 122 12.31 -16.89 3.64
C VAL A 122 12.00 -16.13 4.94
N GLN A 123 12.83 -16.29 5.98
CA GLN A 123 12.66 -15.56 7.23
C GLN A 123 12.76 -14.04 7.05
N ALA A 124 13.69 -13.55 6.24
CA ALA A 124 13.81 -12.12 5.94
C ALA A 124 12.57 -11.61 5.21
N ALA A 125 12.06 -12.35 4.22
CA ALA A 125 10.83 -12.00 3.52
C ALA A 125 9.61 -12.03 4.45
N THR A 126 9.51 -13.00 5.35
CA THR A 126 8.43 -13.06 6.35
C THR A 126 8.49 -11.90 7.35
N ALA A 127 9.69 -11.53 7.80
CA ALA A 127 9.87 -10.39 8.70
C ALA A 127 9.53 -9.07 8.01
N ALA A 128 9.93 -8.90 6.75
CA ALA A 128 9.57 -7.72 5.95
C ALA A 128 8.04 -7.63 5.73
N LEU A 129 7.38 -8.77 5.47
CA LEU A 129 5.93 -8.83 5.34
C LEU A 129 5.23 -8.44 6.65
N ALA A 130 5.69 -8.98 7.79
CA ALA A 130 5.16 -8.63 9.10
C ALA A 130 5.27 -7.12 9.35
N ALA A 131 6.43 -6.52 9.07
CA ALA A 131 6.64 -5.08 9.22
C ALA A 131 5.74 -4.24 8.30
N ALA A 132 5.49 -4.69 7.06
CA ALA A 132 4.55 -4.03 6.15
C ALA A 132 3.11 -4.10 6.67
N LEU A 133 2.69 -5.25 7.21
CA LEU A 133 1.38 -5.45 7.81
C LEU A 133 1.22 -4.65 9.11
N ASP A 134 2.29 -4.45 9.88
CA ASP A 134 2.29 -3.58 11.05
C ASP A 134 2.10 -2.12 10.66
N ARG A 135 2.65 -1.66 9.53
CA ARG A 135 2.38 -0.30 9.01
C ARG A 135 0.95 -0.13 8.50
N LEU A 136 0.39 -1.19 7.91
CA LEU A 136 -1.04 -1.28 7.56
C LEU A 136 -1.95 -1.26 8.81
N SER A 137 -1.53 -1.89 9.91
CA SER A 137 -2.28 -1.98 11.16
C SER A 137 -2.04 -0.81 12.13
N GLY A 138 -0.93 -0.08 11.97
CA GLY A 138 -0.46 0.97 12.88
C GLY A 138 -1.35 2.21 12.98
N PRO A 139 -1.05 3.14 13.91
CA PRO A 139 -1.95 4.26 14.22
C PRO A 139 -2.19 5.12 12.99
N ALA A 140 -3.43 5.60 12.82
CA ALA A 140 -3.82 6.58 11.80
C ALA A 140 -2.74 7.66 11.67
N PRO A 141 -2.43 8.16 10.46
CA PRO A 141 -1.40 9.18 10.28
C PRO A 141 -1.65 10.26 11.34
N ARG A 142 -0.68 10.47 12.24
CA ARG A 142 -0.74 11.60 13.16
C ARG A 142 -1.00 12.81 12.27
N PRO A 143 -2.04 13.62 12.53
CA PRO A 143 -2.22 14.86 11.78
C PRO A 143 -0.85 15.53 11.79
N ARG A 144 -0.37 15.86 10.58
CA ARG A 144 0.85 16.65 10.38
C ARG A 144 0.85 17.69 11.48
N MET A 145 1.89 17.75 12.33
CA MET A 145 1.95 18.75 13.40
C MET A 145 1.73 20.12 12.75
N GLU A 146 0.51 20.61 12.78
CA GLU A 146 0.24 22.02 12.62
C GLU A 146 0.80 22.61 13.90
N ALA A 147 1.78 23.50 13.74
CA ALA A 147 2.25 24.29 14.84
C ALA A 147 1.04 25.04 15.41
N ALA A 148 0.46 24.53 16.49
CA ALA A 148 -0.48 25.28 17.29
C ALA A 148 0.33 26.44 17.88
N PHE A 149 0.18 27.62 17.28
CA PHE A 149 0.70 28.86 17.81
C PHE A 149 -0.05 29.14 19.12
N TYR A 150 0.49 28.65 20.24
CA TYR A 150 0.08 29.08 21.57
C TYR A 150 0.83 30.37 21.91
N GLY A 151 0.45 31.43 21.23
CA GLY A 151 0.93 32.78 21.50
C GLY A 151 -0.19 33.76 21.17
N THR A 152 -0.63 34.51 22.18
CA THR A 152 -1.49 35.68 21.98
C THR A 152 -0.76 36.60 21.02
N ARG A 153 -1.42 36.95 19.90
CA ARG A 153 -0.88 37.91 18.94
C ARG A 153 -0.58 39.19 19.72
N ALA A 154 0.69 39.55 19.87
CA ALA A 154 1.07 40.81 20.49
C ALA A 154 0.45 41.93 19.65
N SER A 155 -0.56 42.60 20.21
CA SER A 155 -1.04 43.88 19.69
C SER A 155 0.03 44.90 20.05
N TRP A 156 0.84 45.27 19.07
CA TRP A 156 1.71 46.43 19.21
C TRP A 156 0.83 47.67 19.37
N PRO A 157 0.99 48.49 20.42
CA PRO A 157 0.31 49.77 20.48
C PRO A 157 0.87 50.64 19.35
N VAL A 158 -0.02 51.11 18.48
CA VAL A 158 0.31 52.17 17.54
C VAL A 158 0.35 53.44 18.38
N GLU A 159 1.54 53.96 18.64
CA GLU A 159 1.70 55.30 19.23
C GLU A 159 1.22 56.31 18.19
N GLU A 160 0.04 56.87 18.44
CA GLU A 160 -0.53 57.97 17.66
C GLU A 160 0.09 59.26 18.22
N GLU A 161 1.16 59.73 17.56
CA GLU A 161 1.73 61.06 17.81
C GLU A 161 0.73 62.14 17.38
N ALA A 162 0.34 63.00 18.33
CA ALA A 162 -0.19 64.34 18.10
C ALA A 162 0.23 65.27 19.25
#